data_AF-A0A6A0AEJ5-F1
#
_entry.id   AF-A0A6A0AEJ5-F1
#
_cell.length_a   1.000
_cell.length_b   1.000
_cell.length_c   1.000
_cell.angle_alpha   90.00
_cell.angle_beta   90.00
_cell.angle_gamma   90.00
#
_symmetry.space_group_name_H-M   'P 1'
#
loop_
_entity.id
_entity.type
_entity.pdbx_description
1 polymer ?
#
loop_
_entity_poly.entity_id
_entity_poly.type
_entity_poly.pdbx_seq_one_letter_code
_entity_poly.pdbx_strand_id
1 'polypeptide(L)'
;MKPFDPFEILGVDSTTPEREIKKAYRQLSLKYHPDKNPDPEANKYFTEYITKAYAALTDETSRQNYEKYGHPDGPQAMNIGVALPSWVFAKEKGMAPLMLIALVFCGILLPLIVASWYMLSSNRFTGPNNIMQETIAFYLHSKFNVKESQSLVRIPETLVCSMEFITLATPSDHMAPIDELRKTLLRWQPDLKDKAAFWKRKASVLKAHMLVLAHLEREVGPAVVAPQLQADLKYVLQKTPLLLEE
;
A
#
# COMPACT_ATOMS: atom_id res chain seq x y z
N MET A 1 -17.04 -11.98 23.98
CA MET A 1 -17.59 -13.03 24.87
C MET A 1 -17.46 -12.53 26.28
N LYS A 2 -18.56 -12.41 27.03
CA LYS A 2 -18.45 -12.11 28.47
C LYS A 2 -17.74 -13.31 29.14
N PRO A 3 -16.76 -13.09 30.02
CA PRO A 3 -16.17 -14.17 30.81
C PRO A 3 -17.27 -14.83 31.66
N PHE A 4 -17.16 -16.13 31.89
CA PHE A 4 -18.11 -16.85 32.74
C PHE A 4 -17.95 -16.36 34.18
N ASP A 5 -18.96 -15.66 34.70
CA ASP A 5 -18.98 -15.19 36.09
C ASP A 5 -20.13 -15.87 36.86
N PRO A 6 -19.83 -16.81 37.77
CA PRO A 6 -20.85 -17.53 38.51
C PRO A 6 -21.65 -16.63 39.47
N PHE A 7 -21.08 -15.52 39.93
CA PHE A 7 -21.74 -14.55 40.82
C PHE A 7 -22.75 -13.70 40.03
N GLU A 8 -22.36 -13.19 38.86
CA GLU A 8 -23.27 -12.46 37.95
C GLU A 8 -24.42 -13.35 37.46
N ILE A 9 -24.13 -14.62 37.13
CA ILE A 9 -25.14 -15.59 36.63
C ILE A 9 -26.19 -15.93 37.68
N LEU A 10 -25.79 -16.12 38.94
CA LEU A 10 -26.73 -16.39 40.03
C LEU A 10 -27.32 -15.13 40.67
N GLY A 11 -26.81 -13.95 40.33
CA GLY A 11 -27.25 -12.67 40.88
C GLY A 11 -26.89 -12.48 42.36
N VAL A 12 -25.75 -13.01 42.79
CA VAL A 12 -25.28 -12.99 44.18
C VAL A 12 -23.92 -12.30 44.26
N ASP A 13 -23.59 -11.70 45.42
CA ASP A 13 -22.28 -11.08 45.63
C ASP A 13 -21.22 -12.13 46.01
N SER A 14 -19.95 -11.81 45.77
CA SER A 14 -18.77 -12.59 46.12
C SER A 14 -18.66 -12.98 47.60
N THR A 15 -19.27 -12.19 48.50
CA THR A 15 -19.29 -12.42 49.95
C THR A 15 -20.54 -13.17 50.44
N THR A 16 -21.41 -13.60 49.53
CA THR A 16 -22.70 -14.22 49.86
C THR A 16 -22.49 -15.61 50.49
N PRO A 17 -23.11 -15.92 51.65
CA PRO A 17 -22.98 -17.24 52.27
C PRO A 17 -23.66 -18.32 51.42
N GLU A 18 -23.15 -19.56 51.46
CA GLU A 18 -23.69 -20.69 50.68
C GLU A 18 -25.20 -20.92 50.82
N ARG A 19 -25.77 -20.57 51.97
CA ARG A 19 -27.22 -20.66 52.23
C ARG A 19 -28.03 -19.77 51.28
N GLU A 20 -27.52 -18.58 50.98
CA GLU A 20 -28.15 -17.62 50.08
C GLU A 20 -27.90 -18.00 48.61
N ILE A 21 -26.72 -18.54 48.29
CA ILE A 21 -26.42 -19.12 46.96
C ILE A 21 -27.40 -20.26 46.62
N LYS A 22 -27.67 -21.16 47.58
CA LYS A 22 -28.67 -22.24 47.43
C LYS A 22 -30.09 -21.69 47.23
N LYS A 23 -30.42 -20.56 47.86
CA LYS A 23 -31.72 -19.91 47.71
C LYS A 23 -31.87 -19.27 46.32
N ALA A 24 -30.85 -18.56 45.84
CA ALA A 24 -30.81 -17.96 44.52
C ALA A 24 -30.90 -19.03 43.41
N TYR A 25 -30.12 -20.12 43.54
CA TYR A 25 -30.20 -21.26 42.64
C TYR A 25 -31.61 -21.84 42.56
N ARG A 26 -32.28 -22.09 43.70
CA ARG A 26 -33.66 -22.62 43.72
C ARG A 26 -34.66 -21.70 43.01
N GLN A 27 -34.53 -20.38 43.17
CA GLN A 27 -35.41 -19.43 42.49
C GLN A 27 -35.21 -19.46 40.97
N LEU A 28 -33.96 -19.52 40.51
CA LEU A 28 -33.61 -19.61 39.10
C LEU A 28 -33.99 -20.96 38.50
N SER A 29 -33.79 -22.07 39.22
CA SER A 29 -34.24 -23.40 38.81
C SER A 29 -35.74 -23.38 38.56
N LEU A 30 -36.56 -22.81 39.45
CA LEU A 30 -38.02 -22.77 39.26
C LEU A 30 -38.45 -22.02 37.98
N LYS A 31 -37.65 -21.07 37.51
CA LYS A 31 -37.93 -20.25 36.33
C LYS A 31 -37.43 -20.87 35.02
N TYR A 32 -36.31 -21.61 35.07
CA TYR A 32 -35.63 -22.15 33.88
C TYR A 32 -35.56 -23.69 33.84
N HIS A 33 -36.23 -24.40 34.76
CA HIS A 33 -36.24 -25.87 34.77
C HIS A 33 -36.91 -26.43 33.50
N PRO A 34 -36.33 -27.45 32.84
CA PRO A 34 -36.90 -28.05 31.63
C PRO A 34 -38.33 -28.58 31.83
N ASP A 35 -38.66 -29.07 33.02
CA ASP A 35 -40.03 -29.56 33.33
C ASP A 35 -41.06 -28.44 33.47
N LYS A 36 -40.65 -27.21 33.77
CA LYS A 36 -41.56 -26.07 34.01
C LYS A 36 -41.56 -25.05 32.88
N ASN A 37 -40.49 -25.01 32.08
CA ASN A 37 -40.36 -24.15 30.93
C ASN A 37 -40.00 -24.98 29.69
N PRO A 38 -40.90 -25.11 28.70
CA PRO A 38 -40.66 -25.90 27.49
C PRO A 38 -39.71 -25.22 26.48
N ASP A 39 -39.24 -23.99 26.76
CA ASP A 39 -38.34 -23.27 25.85
C ASP A 39 -36.96 -23.93 25.75
N PRO A 40 -36.50 -24.31 24.54
CA PRO A 40 -35.18 -24.93 24.35
C PRO A 40 -34.02 -24.02 24.77
N GLU A 41 -34.19 -22.70 24.64
CA GLU A 41 -33.18 -21.72 25.06
C GLU A 41 -33.09 -21.60 26.58
N ALA A 42 -34.23 -21.67 27.30
CA ALA A 42 -34.25 -21.66 28.75
C ALA A 42 -33.54 -22.90 29.33
N ASN A 43 -33.76 -24.07 28.73
CA ASN A 43 -33.10 -25.31 29.13
C ASN A 43 -31.58 -25.26 28.91
N LYS A 44 -31.13 -24.74 27.75
CA LYS A 44 -29.71 -24.52 27.47
C LYS A 44 -29.12 -23.56 28.50
N TYR A 45 -29.79 -22.43 28.76
CA TYR A 45 -29.32 -21.46 29.74
C TYR A 45 -29.20 -22.04 31.16
N PHE A 46 -30.18 -22.86 31.57
CA PHE A 46 -30.17 -23.54 32.85
C PHE A 46 -29.00 -24.52 33.01
N THR A 47 -28.77 -25.35 32.00
CA THR A 47 -27.75 -26.39 32.04
C THR A 47 -26.34 -25.82 31.85
N GLU A 48 -26.16 -24.90 30.90
CA GLU A 48 -24.85 -24.35 30.54
C GLU A 48 -24.38 -23.25 31.50
N TYR A 49 -25.28 -22.47 32.09
CA TYR A 49 -24.92 -21.32 32.92
C TYR A 49 -25.33 -21.50 34.38
N ILE A 50 -26.62 -21.70 34.68
CA ILE A 50 -27.12 -21.71 36.08
C ILE A 50 -26.56 -22.89 36.87
N THR A 51 -26.61 -24.10 36.30
CA THR A 51 -26.13 -25.32 36.96
C THR A 51 -24.61 -25.30 37.15
N LYS A 52 -23.87 -24.85 36.12
CA LYS A 52 -22.41 -24.71 36.18
C LYS A 52 -21.98 -23.61 37.16
N ALA A 53 -22.72 -22.51 37.26
CA ALA A 53 -22.42 -21.43 38.19
C ALA A 53 -22.63 -21.87 39.64
N TYR A 54 -23.70 -22.62 39.90
CA TYR A 54 -23.91 -23.22 41.21
C TYR A 54 -22.83 -24.24 41.56
N ALA A 55 -22.42 -25.09 40.61
CA ALA A 55 -21.32 -26.04 40.81
C ALA A 55 -19.99 -25.31 41.09
N ALA A 56 -19.69 -24.24 40.35
CA ALA A 56 -18.48 -23.43 40.55
C ALA A 56 -18.36 -22.84 41.97
N LEU A 57 -19.49 -22.57 42.64
CA LEU A 57 -19.52 -21.94 43.97
C LEU A 57 -19.73 -22.93 45.13
N THR A 58 -20.19 -24.15 44.84
CA THR A 58 -20.54 -25.13 45.89
C THR A 58 -19.69 -26.39 45.87
N ASP A 59 -19.12 -26.74 44.73
CA ASP A 59 -18.22 -27.89 44.61
C ASP A 59 -16.77 -27.43 44.66
N GLU A 60 -16.00 -28.03 45.57
CA GLU A 60 -14.61 -27.67 45.82
C GLU A 60 -13.74 -27.88 44.57
N THR A 61 -14.01 -28.92 43.77
CA THR A 61 -13.24 -29.21 42.56
C THR A 61 -13.52 -28.20 41.45
N SER A 62 -14.80 -27.85 41.26
CA SER A 62 -15.25 -26.85 40.29
C SER A 62 -14.80 -25.43 40.68
N ARG A 63 -14.74 -25.13 41.98
CA ARG A 63 -14.24 -23.85 42.52
C ARG A 63 -12.75 -23.68 42.24
N GLN A 64 -11.94 -24.71 42.51
CA GLN A 64 -10.50 -24.68 42.21
C GLN A 64 -10.23 -24.56 40.71
N ASN A 65 -11.05 -25.20 39.87
CA ASN A 65 -10.96 -25.05 38.42
C ASN A 65 -11.31 -23.65 37.95
N TYR A 66 -12.35 -23.03 38.52
CA TYR A 66 -12.71 -21.65 38.24
C TYR A 66 -11.62 -20.67 38.66
N GLU A 67 -11.07 -20.81 39.87
CA GLU A 67 -9.99 -19.96 40.37
C GLU A 67 -8.69 -20.08 39.54
N LYS A 68 -8.43 -21.26 38.97
CA LYS A 68 -7.20 -21.54 38.20
C LYS A 68 -7.32 -21.30 36.69
N TYR A 69 -8.49 -21.55 36.10
CA TYR A 69 -8.70 -21.53 34.64
C TYR A 69 -9.80 -20.55 34.20
N GLY A 70 -10.49 -19.88 35.13
CA GLY A 70 -11.59 -18.95 34.83
C GLY A 70 -12.88 -19.63 34.39
N HIS A 71 -12.99 -20.97 34.51
CA HIS A 71 -14.18 -21.74 34.14
C HIS A 71 -14.33 -23.01 35.00
N PRO A 72 -15.55 -23.40 35.44
CA PRO A 72 -15.76 -24.56 36.31
C PRO A 72 -15.34 -25.91 35.71
N ASP A 73 -15.45 -26.06 34.38
CA ASP A 73 -15.09 -27.28 33.65
C ASP A 73 -13.56 -27.50 33.49
N GLY A 74 -12.71 -26.60 33.99
CA GLY A 74 -11.25 -26.72 33.91
C GLY A 74 -10.65 -26.17 32.60
N PRO A 75 -9.44 -26.62 32.18
CA PRO A 75 -8.76 -26.09 31.01
C PRO A 75 -9.56 -26.37 29.74
N GLN A 76 -10.20 -25.33 29.19
CA GLN A 76 -10.92 -25.43 27.93
C GLN A 76 -9.91 -25.59 26.79
N ALA A 77 -9.93 -26.74 26.12
CA ALA A 77 -9.19 -26.93 24.89
C ALA A 77 -9.72 -25.94 23.85
N MET A 78 -8.90 -24.97 23.47
CA MET A 78 -9.23 -24.03 22.42
C MET A 78 -9.25 -24.78 21.10
N ASN A 79 -10.44 -25.20 20.67
CA ASN A 79 -10.65 -25.79 19.37
C ASN A 79 -10.50 -24.68 18.32
N ILE A 80 -9.27 -24.45 17.87
CA ILE A 80 -8.98 -23.58 16.72
C ILE A 80 -9.42 -24.34 15.48
N GLY A 81 -10.70 -24.19 15.12
CA GLY A 81 -11.22 -24.64 13.85
C GLY A 81 -10.66 -23.74 12.75
N VAL A 82 -9.87 -24.28 11.84
CA VAL A 82 -9.50 -23.57 10.62
C VAL A 82 -10.75 -23.49 9.76
N ALA A 83 -11.30 -22.29 9.55
CA ALA A 83 -12.53 -22.05 8.78
C ALA A 83 -12.32 -22.19 7.26
N LEU A 84 -11.64 -23.25 6.83
CA LEU A 84 -11.52 -23.58 5.42
C LEU A 84 -12.77 -24.33 4.96
N PRO A 85 -13.18 -24.15 3.68
CA PRO A 85 -14.33 -24.85 3.15
C PRO A 85 -14.17 -26.36 3.27
N SER A 86 -15.23 -27.05 3.69
CA SER A 86 -15.22 -28.51 3.92
C SER A 86 -14.87 -29.33 2.67
N TRP A 87 -15.07 -28.78 1.47
CA TRP A 87 -14.71 -29.41 0.20
C TRP A 87 -13.20 -29.50 -0.05
N VAL A 88 -12.38 -28.68 0.59
CA VAL A 88 -10.91 -28.71 0.45
C VAL A 88 -10.31 -29.94 1.13
N PHE A 89 -10.95 -30.41 2.20
CA PHE A 89 -10.50 -31.56 3.00
C PHE A 89 -11.46 -32.75 2.93
N ALA A 90 -12.38 -32.76 1.95
CA ALA A 90 -13.30 -33.87 1.75
C ALA A 90 -12.49 -35.16 1.49
N LYS A 91 -12.62 -36.12 2.41
CA LYS A 91 -11.84 -37.38 2.44
C LYS A 91 -11.96 -38.21 1.16
N GLU A 92 -13.00 -37.96 0.36
CA GLU A 92 -13.28 -38.65 -0.91
C GLU A 92 -12.28 -38.33 -2.04
N LYS A 93 -11.74 -37.11 -2.09
CA LYS A 93 -10.82 -36.68 -3.17
C LYS A 93 -9.39 -36.41 -2.69
N GLY A 94 -9.14 -36.55 -1.38
CA GLY A 94 -7.82 -36.34 -0.79
C GLY A 94 -7.23 -34.96 -1.08
N MET A 95 -5.91 -34.89 -1.28
CA MET A 95 -5.19 -33.63 -1.56
C MET A 95 -5.21 -33.17 -3.03
N ALA A 96 -5.93 -33.88 -3.91
CA ALA A 96 -5.97 -33.57 -5.34
C ALA A 96 -6.34 -32.11 -5.68
N PRO A 97 -7.38 -31.48 -5.07
CA PRO A 97 -7.70 -30.07 -5.38
C PRO A 97 -6.60 -29.10 -4.96
N LEU A 98 -5.91 -29.36 -3.85
CA LEU A 98 -4.79 -28.54 -3.39
C LEU A 98 -3.58 -28.64 -4.34
N MET A 99 -3.28 -29.84 -4.83
CA MET A 99 -2.21 -30.07 -5.80
C MET A 99 -2.50 -29.36 -7.13
N LEU A 100 -3.75 -29.35 -7.58
CA LEU A 100 -4.15 -28.63 -8.80
C LEU A 100 -3.97 -27.11 -8.62
N ILE A 101 -4.44 -26.56 -7.49
CA ILE A 101 -4.25 -25.13 -7.16
C ILE A 101 -2.77 -24.78 -7.12
N ALA A 102 -1.94 -25.61 -6.46
CA ALA A 102 -0.51 -25.40 -6.39
C ALA A 102 0.16 -25.47 -7.76
N LEU A 103 -0.25 -26.40 -8.63
CA LEU A 103 0.28 -26.52 -10.00
C LEU A 103 -0.10 -25.30 -10.84
N VAL A 104 -1.36 -24.84 -10.78
CA VAL A 104 -1.79 -23.63 -11.50
C VAL A 104 -1.06 -22.39 -10.97
N PHE A 105 -0.92 -22.27 -9.66
CA PHE A 105 -0.22 -21.15 -9.04
C PHE A 105 1.26 -21.13 -9.44
N CYS A 106 1.98 -22.24 -9.29
CA CYS A 106 3.41 -22.31 -9.59
C CYS A 106 3.70 -22.34 -11.10
N GLY A 107 2.83 -22.95 -11.90
CA GLY A 107 3.04 -23.13 -13.33
C GLY A 107 2.57 -21.96 -14.19
N ILE A 108 1.57 -21.21 -13.75
CA ILE A 108 0.97 -20.12 -14.53
C ILE A 108 1.06 -18.81 -13.77
N LEU A 109 0.52 -18.74 -12.55
CA LEU A 109 0.39 -17.46 -11.86
C LEU A 109 1.75 -16.86 -11.48
N LEU A 110 2.64 -17.66 -10.91
CA LEU A 110 3.96 -17.22 -10.48
C LEU A 110 4.82 -16.76 -11.67
N PRO A 111 4.93 -17.51 -12.79
CA PRO A 111 5.61 -17.03 -13.98
C PRO A 111 5.01 -15.75 -14.55
N LEU A 112 3.68 -15.59 -14.55
CA LEU A 112 3.04 -14.36 -15.01
C LEU A 112 3.33 -13.17 -14.09
N ILE A 113 3.32 -13.37 -12.77
CA ILE A 113 3.68 -12.33 -11.80
C ILE A 113 5.15 -11.94 -11.98
N VAL A 114 6.06 -12.92 -12.10
CA VAL A 114 7.49 -12.68 -12.30
C VAL A 114 7.74 -12.00 -13.65
N ALA A 115 7.06 -12.42 -14.73
CA ALA A 115 7.17 -11.81 -16.04
C ALA A 115 6.60 -10.38 -16.05
N SER A 116 5.47 -10.15 -15.39
CA SER A 116 4.88 -8.81 -15.25
C SER A 116 5.80 -7.91 -14.44
N TRP A 117 6.27 -8.36 -13.28
CA TRP A 117 7.24 -7.63 -12.46
C TRP A 117 8.52 -7.38 -13.24
N TYR A 118 9.04 -8.37 -13.95
CA TYR A 118 10.21 -8.20 -14.80
C TYR A 118 9.94 -7.20 -15.93
N MET A 119 8.79 -7.21 -16.61
CA MET A 119 8.50 -6.20 -17.65
C MET A 119 8.29 -4.79 -17.08
N LEU A 120 7.74 -4.68 -15.88
CA LEU A 120 7.56 -3.39 -15.18
C LEU A 120 8.88 -2.88 -14.60
N SER A 121 9.75 -3.78 -14.13
CA SER A 121 10.99 -3.48 -13.42
C SER A 121 12.23 -3.50 -14.30
N SER A 122 12.22 -4.27 -15.40
CA SER A 122 13.36 -4.44 -16.30
C SER A 122 13.35 -3.31 -17.33
N ASN A 123 14.42 -2.52 -17.28
CA ASN A 123 14.95 -1.72 -18.38
C ASN A 123 14.34 -0.34 -18.69
N ARG A 124 13.57 0.28 -17.80
CA ARG A 124 13.28 1.72 -17.99
C ARG A 124 14.44 2.62 -17.60
N PHE A 125 15.14 2.29 -16.52
CA PHE A 125 16.23 3.08 -15.97
C PHE A 125 17.51 2.25 -15.84
N THR A 126 18.66 2.90 -16.04
CA THR A 126 20.01 2.32 -15.95
C THR A 126 20.93 3.24 -15.16
N GLY A 127 22.00 2.64 -14.64
CA GLY A 127 23.10 3.34 -14.01
C GLY A 127 22.85 3.67 -12.54
N PRO A 128 23.88 4.12 -11.82
CA PRO A 128 23.77 4.58 -10.44
C PRO A 128 22.86 5.82 -10.32
N ASN A 129 22.78 6.62 -11.39
CA ASN A 129 22.04 7.89 -11.43
C ASN A 129 20.57 7.75 -11.84
N ASN A 130 20.08 6.53 -12.08
CA ASN A 130 18.68 6.21 -12.38
C ASN A 130 18.14 7.03 -13.57
N ILE A 131 18.88 6.99 -14.67
CA ILE A 131 18.59 7.67 -15.94
C ILE A 131 17.94 6.71 -16.92
N MET A 132 17.06 7.22 -17.77
CA MET A 132 16.32 6.40 -18.72
C MET A 132 17.26 5.76 -19.74
N GLN A 133 17.11 4.45 -19.99
CA GLN A 133 17.92 3.74 -21.00
C GLN A 133 17.81 4.36 -22.38
N GLU A 134 16.61 4.85 -22.71
CA GLU A 134 16.33 5.54 -23.97
C GLU A 134 17.12 6.85 -24.11
N THR A 135 17.41 7.54 -23.00
CA THR A 135 18.25 8.76 -23.02
C THR A 135 19.68 8.45 -23.41
N ILE A 136 20.26 7.43 -22.78
CA ILE A 136 21.63 6.96 -23.10
C ILE A 136 21.70 6.50 -24.56
N ALA A 137 20.73 5.67 -24.98
CA ALA A 137 20.64 5.22 -26.37
C ALA A 137 20.53 6.41 -27.33
N PHE A 138 19.78 7.45 -26.98
CA PHE A 138 19.60 8.63 -27.81
C PHE A 138 20.84 9.51 -27.92
N TYR A 139 21.62 9.65 -26.83
CA TYR A 139 22.90 10.37 -26.85
C TYR A 139 23.95 9.64 -27.69
N LEU A 140 24.00 8.31 -27.58
CA LEU A 140 24.95 7.48 -28.31
C LEU A 140 24.53 7.20 -29.76
N HIS A 141 23.24 7.26 -30.09
CA HIS A 141 22.77 6.95 -31.44
C HIS A 141 23.01 8.10 -32.44
N SER A 142 23.05 7.74 -33.72
CA SER A 142 23.52 8.51 -34.89
C SER A 142 22.99 9.94 -35.06
N LYS A 143 21.91 10.33 -34.37
CA LYS A 143 21.26 11.65 -34.52
C LYS A 143 21.96 12.78 -33.76
N PHE A 144 22.57 12.50 -32.60
CA PHE A 144 23.34 13.50 -31.84
C PHE A 144 24.84 13.20 -31.87
N ASN A 145 25.22 11.92 -31.95
CA ASN A 145 26.61 11.47 -32.08
C ASN A 145 27.54 12.30 -31.17
N VAL A 146 27.24 12.30 -29.87
CA VAL A 146 27.97 13.09 -28.89
C VAL A 146 29.42 12.59 -28.91
N LYS A 147 30.32 13.46 -29.33
CA LYS A 147 31.76 13.19 -29.34
C LYS A 147 32.39 13.90 -28.16
N GLU A 148 33.48 13.35 -27.64
CA GLU A 148 34.30 14.01 -26.62
C GLU A 148 34.76 15.42 -27.04
N SER A 149 34.91 15.66 -28.35
CA SER A 149 35.27 16.96 -28.93
C SER A 149 34.08 17.89 -29.22
N GLN A 150 32.89 17.60 -28.70
CA GLN A 150 31.70 18.42 -28.93
C GLN A 150 31.86 19.82 -28.30
N SER A 151 31.45 20.85 -29.05
CA SER A 151 31.43 22.23 -28.54
C SER A 151 30.51 22.37 -27.33
N LEU A 152 31.00 23.08 -26.29
CA LEU A 152 30.23 23.39 -25.08
C LEU A 152 28.89 24.07 -25.36
N VAL A 153 28.81 24.84 -26.46
CA VAL A 153 27.58 25.55 -26.88
C VAL A 153 26.46 24.57 -27.27
N ARG A 154 26.80 23.35 -27.71
CA ARG A 154 25.83 22.32 -28.08
C ARG A 154 25.37 21.46 -26.92
N ILE A 155 26.07 21.46 -25.79
CA ILE A 155 25.76 20.61 -24.63
C ILE A 155 24.33 20.89 -24.12
N PRO A 156 23.89 22.15 -23.89
CA PRO A 156 22.53 22.41 -23.44
C PRO A 156 21.46 21.94 -24.44
N GLU A 157 21.74 21.97 -25.74
CA GLU A 157 20.81 21.52 -26.78
C GLU A 157 20.68 20.00 -26.84
N THR A 158 21.78 19.28 -26.62
CA THR A 158 21.75 17.82 -26.53
C THR A 158 21.10 17.37 -25.23
N LEU A 159 21.47 18.00 -24.10
CA LEU A 159 20.98 17.66 -22.78
C LEU A 159 19.45 17.73 -22.69
N VAL A 160 18.85 18.80 -23.22
CA VAL A 160 17.40 19.03 -23.17
C VAL A 160 16.58 18.03 -24.00
N CYS A 161 17.25 17.23 -24.83
CA CYS A 161 16.62 16.18 -25.63
C CYS A 161 16.56 14.82 -24.93
N SER A 162 16.93 14.75 -23.65
CA SER A 162 16.75 13.57 -22.83
C SER A 162 15.28 13.15 -22.74
N MET A 163 15.04 11.85 -22.54
CA MET A 163 13.67 11.32 -22.39
C MET A 163 13.01 11.83 -21.09
N GLU A 164 13.80 12.13 -20.07
CA GLU A 164 13.38 12.76 -18.81
C GLU A 164 12.69 14.10 -19.04
N PHE A 165 13.13 14.86 -20.03
CA PHE A 165 12.54 16.16 -20.36
C PHE A 165 11.48 16.07 -21.46
N ILE A 166 11.59 15.11 -22.38
CA ILE A 166 10.56 14.88 -23.39
C ILE A 166 9.22 14.52 -22.76
N THR A 167 9.24 13.79 -21.63
CA THR A 167 8.07 13.36 -20.86
C THR A 167 7.44 14.48 -20.02
N LEU A 168 8.04 15.67 -19.94
CA LEU A 168 7.46 16.81 -19.22
C LEU A 168 6.10 17.20 -19.78
N ALA A 169 5.10 17.26 -18.90
CA ALA A 169 3.75 17.69 -19.26
C ALA A 169 3.77 19.13 -19.78
N THR A 170 3.08 19.38 -20.90
CA THR A 170 2.94 20.72 -21.48
C THR A 170 1.46 21.05 -21.59
N PRO A 171 0.75 21.24 -20.45
CA PRO A 171 -0.65 21.62 -20.46
C PRO A 171 -0.81 22.97 -21.17
N SER A 172 -1.99 23.22 -21.73
CA SER A 172 -2.28 24.45 -22.48
C SER A 172 -2.01 25.72 -21.69
N ASP A 173 -2.20 25.69 -20.36
CA ASP A 173 -1.92 26.79 -19.44
C ASP A 173 -0.44 27.17 -19.38
N HIS A 174 0.48 26.25 -19.68
CA HIS A 174 1.91 26.54 -19.70
C HIS A 174 2.36 27.24 -21.00
N MET A 175 1.54 27.25 -22.06
CA MET A 175 1.94 27.80 -23.37
C MET A 175 2.21 29.31 -23.32
N ALA A 176 1.33 30.08 -22.67
CA ALA A 176 1.50 31.53 -22.56
C ALA A 176 2.76 31.92 -21.75
N PRO A 177 3.01 31.34 -20.56
CA PRO A 177 4.27 31.51 -19.83
C PRO A 177 5.52 31.13 -20.64
N ILE A 178 5.44 30.03 -21.41
CA ILE A 178 6.54 29.58 -22.26
C ILE A 178 6.84 30.59 -23.38
N ASP A 179 5.79 31.14 -24.02
CA ASP A 179 5.95 32.14 -25.07
C ASP A 179 6.50 33.48 -24.54
N GLU A 180 6.12 33.86 -23.32
CA GLU A 180 6.69 35.02 -22.64
C GLU A 180 8.18 34.81 -22.33
N LEU A 181 8.53 33.65 -21.75
CA LEU A 181 9.91 33.26 -21.49
C LEU A 181 10.74 33.26 -22.78
N ARG A 182 10.17 32.74 -23.87
CA ARG A 182 10.80 32.77 -25.20
C ARG A 182 11.11 34.18 -25.66
N LYS A 183 10.15 35.11 -25.54
CA LYS A 183 10.36 36.52 -25.94
C LYS A 183 11.48 37.16 -25.13
N THR A 184 11.53 36.87 -23.83
CA THR A 184 12.58 37.36 -22.93
C THR A 184 13.95 36.82 -23.33
N LEU A 185 14.08 35.51 -23.56
CA LEU A 185 15.33 34.89 -24.00
C LEU A 185 15.80 35.41 -25.37
N LEU A 186 14.87 35.62 -26.32
CA LEU A 186 15.19 36.19 -27.63
C LEU A 186 15.68 37.64 -27.57
N ARG A 187 15.36 38.39 -26.50
CA ARG A 187 15.92 39.74 -26.28
C ARG A 187 17.38 39.66 -25.84
N TRP A 188 17.73 38.66 -25.02
CA TRP A 188 19.08 38.48 -24.49
C TRP A 188 20.02 37.79 -25.47
N GLN A 189 19.52 36.79 -26.19
CA GLN A 189 20.29 36.04 -27.18
C GLN A 189 19.57 36.04 -28.54
N PRO A 190 19.81 37.07 -29.38
CA PRO A 190 19.18 37.19 -30.70
C PRO A 190 19.48 36.00 -31.62
N ASP A 191 20.68 35.43 -31.51
CA ASP A 191 21.19 34.31 -32.32
C ASP A 191 20.33 33.04 -32.20
N LEU A 192 19.53 32.92 -31.15
CA LEU A 192 18.56 31.84 -31.00
C LEU A 192 17.51 31.85 -32.13
N LYS A 193 17.22 33.01 -32.75
CA LYS A 193 16.27 33.11 -33.88
C LYS A 193 16.70 32.28 -35.09
N ASP A 194 18.01 32.17 -35.32
CA ASP A 194 18.56 31.51 -36.50
C ASP A 194 18.46 29.98 -36.41
N LYS A 195 18.18 29.44 -35.21
CA LYS A 195 18.01 28.01 -34.96
C LYS A 195 16.60 27.51 -35.29
N ALA A 196 16.08 27.86 -36.47
CA ALA A 196 14.71 27.50 -36.90
C ALA A 196 14.40 25.99 -36.83
N ALA A 197 15.39 25.14 -37.08
CA ALA A 197 15.24 23.69 -36.95
C ALA A 197 15.04 23.21 -35.50
N PHE A 198 15.61 23.92 -34.52
CA PHE A 198 15.45 23.62 -33.11
C PHE A 198 14.03 23.97 -32.64
N TRP A 199 13.50 25.12 -33.05
CA TRP A 199 12.15 25.58 -32.70
C TRP A 199 11.00 24.71 -33.22
N LYS A 200 11.27 23.79 -34.15
CA LYS A 200 10.29 22.82 -34.66
C LYS A 200 10.19 21.54 -33.81
N ARG A 201 10.96 21.43 -32.72
CA ARG A 201 10.95 20.27 -31.83
C ARG A 201 9.71 20.27 -30.92
N LYS A 202 9.53 19.18 -30.18
CA LYS A 202 8.42 19.02 -29.21
C LYS A 202 8.44 20.17 -28.19
N ALA A 203 7.25 20.64 -27.82
CA ALA A 203 7.09 21.73 -26.85
C ALA A 203 7.76 21.45 -25.50
N SER A 204 7.79 20.19 -25.05
CA SER A 204 8.46 19.78 -23.80
C SER A 204 9.97 20.01 -23.84
N VAL A 205 10.62 19.71 -24.97
CA VAL A 205 12.05 19.97 -25.21
C VAL A 205 12.33 21.47 -25.23
N LEU A 206 11.48 22.24 -25.92
CA LEU A 206 11.60 23.71 -25.97
C LEU A 206 11.46 24.31 -24.57
N LYS A 207 10.47 23.86 -23.79
CA LYS A 207 10.27 24.25 -22.40
C LYS A 207 11.51 23.98 -21.56
N ALA A 208 12.01 22.75 -21.57
CA ALA A 208 13.22 22.38 -20.83
C ALA A 208 14.43 23.23 -21.25
N HIS A 209 14.62 23.47 -22.55
CA HIS A 209 15.69 24.32 -23.04
C HIS A 209 15.61 25.75 -22.54
N MET A 210 14.43 26.36 -22.62
CA MET A 210 14.22 27.72 -22.13
C MET A 210 14.43 27.83 -20.62
N LEU A 211 14.01 26.82 -19.85
CA LEU A 211 14.22 26.77 -18.40
C LEU A 211 15.71 26.62 -18.04
N VAL A 212 16.46 25.79 -18.76
CA VAL A 212 17.92 25.66 -18.56
C VAL A 212 18.62 26.97 -18.92
N LEU A 213 18.31 27.58 -20.06
CA LEU A 213 18.91 28.86 -20.46
C LEU A 213 18.59 29.98 -19.47
N ALA A 214 17.32 30.10 -19.05
CA ALA A 214 16.92 31.07 -18.04
C ALA A 214 17.70 30.88 -16.72
N HIS A 215 18.03 29.62 -16.38
CA HIS A 215 18.88 29.32 -15.24
C HIS A 215 20.34 29.72 -15.42
N LEU A 216 20.91 29.45 -16.58
CA LEU A 216 22.30 29.80 -16.90
C LEU A 216 22.54 31.31 -16.92
N GLU A 217 21.56 32.08 -17.40
CA GLU A 217 21.59 33.56 -17.40
C GLU A 217 21.40 34.15 -15.98
N ARG A 218 21.24 33.31 -14.95
CA ARG A 218 21.04 33.69 -13.52
C ARG A 218 19.80 34.54 -13.23
N GLU A 219 18.91 34.70 -14.19
CA GLU A 219 17.64 35.41 -14.06
C GLU A 219 16.49 34.48 -13.61
N VAL A 220 16.77 33.58 -12.66
CA VAL A 220 15.77 32.68 -12.03
C VAL A 220 15.10 33.38 -10.87
N GLY A 221 14.53 34.54 -11.15
CA GLY A 221 13.60 35.16 -10.23
C GLY A 221 12.20 34.59 -10.44
N PRO A 222 11.36 34.48 -9.38
CA PRO A 222 9.92 34.29 -9.53
C PRO A 222 9.26 35.40 -10.38
N ALA A 223 9.99 36.49 -10.66
CA ALA A 223 9.59 37.57 -11.56
C ALA A 223 9.74 37.24 -13.05
N VAL A 224 10.62 36.30 -13.44
CA VAL A 224 10.91 35.96 -14.84
C VAL A 224 10.30 34.61 -15.22
N VAL A 225 10.38 33.63 -14.32
CA VAL A 225 9.77 32.32 -14.51
C VAL A 225 8.43 32.29 -13.78
N ALA A 226 7.35 32.19 -14.56
CA ALA A 226 6.00 32.15 -14.04
C ALA A 226 5.82 31.02 -12.99
N PRO A 227 4.97 31.20 -11.97
CA PRO A 227 4.75 30.22 -10.92
C PRO A 227 4.42 28.81 -11.44
N GLN A 228 3.69 28.71 -12.56
CA GLN A 228 3.35 27.42 -13.18
C GLN A 228 4.59 26.63 -13.64
N LEU A 229 5.66 27.33 -14.04
CA LEU A 229 6.88 26.73 -14.58
C LEU A 229 7.94 26.45 -13.51
N GLN A 230 7.75 26.90 -12.27
CA GLN A 230 8.75 26.72 -11.21
C GLN A 230 8.92 25.25 -10.79
N ALA A 231 7.83 24.49 -10.78
CA ALA A 231 7.88 23.05 -10.52
C ALA A 231 8.66 22.31 -11.62
N ASP A 232 8.39 22.66 -12.89
CA ASP A 232 9.12 22.14 -14.04
C ASP A 232 10.61 22.52 -13.97
N LEU A 233 10.93 23.77 -13.62
CA LEU A 233 12.30 24.23 -13.47
C LEU A 233 13.04 23.45 -12.38
N LYS A 234 12.42 23.27 -11.21
CA LYS A 234 13.01 22.48 -10.12
C LYS A 234 13.32 21.06 -10.57
N TYR A 235 12.38 20.42 -11.28
CA TYR A 235 12.60 19.08 -11.82
C TYR A 235 13.75 19.04 -12.83
N VAL A 236 13.80 20.00 -13.76
CA VAL A 236 14.88 20.11 -14.73
C VAL A 236 16.23 20.25 -14.04
N LEU A 237 16.36 21.18 -13.08
CA LEU A 237 17.60 21.42 -12.35
C LEU A 237 18.04 20.22 -11.48
N GLN A 238 17.10 19.42 -10.98
CA GLN A 238 17.43 18.19 -10.25
C GLN A 238 17.99 17.10 -11.17
N LYS A 239 17.51 17.02 -12.43
CA LYS A 239 17.92 15.99 -13.39
C LYS A 239 19.14 16.38 -14.22
N THR A 240 19.35 17.67 -14.49
CA THR A 240 20.50 18.17 -15.25
C THR A 240 21.87 17.66 -14.78
N PRO A 241 22.25 17.72 -13.48
CA PRO A 241 23.57 17.25 -13.05
C PRO A 241 23.73 15.74 -13.28
N LEU A 242 22.69 14.96 -12.98
CA LEU A 242 22.70 13.51 -13.20
C LEU A 242 22.91 13.18 -14.68
N LEU A 243 22.26 13.91 -15.58
CA LEU A 243 22.36 13.74 -17.03
C LEU A 243 23.70 14.21 -17.62
N LEU A 244 24.46 15.04 -16.90
CA LEU A 244 25.80 15.48 -17.29
C LEU A 244 26.90 14.52 -16.83
N GLU A 245 26.63 13.74 -15.78
CA GLU A 245 27.56 12.75 -15.24
C GLU A 245 27.55 11.42 -16.03
N GLU A 246 26.46 11.12 -16.73
CA GLU A 246 26.34 9.97 -17.65
C GLU A 246 26.80 10.32 -19.08
#